data_AF-A0A8I5KXW0-F1
#
_entry.id   AF-A0A8I5KXW0-F1
#
_cell.length_a   1.000
_cell.length_b   1.000
_cell.length_c   1.000
_cell.angle_alpha   90.00
_cell.angle_beta   90.00
_cell.angle_gamma   90.00
#
_symmetry.space_group_name_H-M   'P 1'
#
loop_
_entity.id
_entity.type
_entity.pdbx_description
1 polymer ?
#
loop_
_entity_poly.entity_id
_entity_poly.type
_entity_poly.pdbx_seq_one_letter_code
_entity_poly.pdbx_strand_id
1 'polypeptide(L)'
;MRDYDEVTAFLGEWGPFQRLIFFLLSASIIPNGFTGLSSVFLIATPEHRCRVPDAANLSSAWRNHTVPLRLRDGREVPHSCRRYRLATIANFSALGLEPGRDVDLGQLEQESCLDGWEFSQDVYLSTIVTEWNLVCEDDWKAPLTISLFFVGVLLGSFISGQLSDRFGRKNVLFVTMGMQTGFSFLQIFSKNFEMFVVLFVLVGMGQISNYVAAFVLGMAIRLEDRNSWQVSSYNILYVRSVHILCIWLHGAATVCLLHPRLADAAGGADDAGGAMRGTLVVHP
;
A
#
# COMPACT_ATOMS: atom_id res chain seq x y z
N MET A 1 -38.74 -40.06 10.60
CA MET A 1 -38.01 -38.82 10.27
C MET A 1 -38.74 -38.22 9.10
N ARG A 2 -39.30 -37.01 9.23
CA ARG A 2 -39.86 -36.30 8.06
C ARG A 2 -38.69 -36.01 7.12
N ASP A 3 -38.85 -36.33 5.85
CA ASP A 3 -37.83 -36.05 4.84
C ASP A 3 -37.58 -34.55 4.83
N TYR A 4 -36.33 -34.13 5.02
CA TYR A 4 -35.97 -32.71 5.08
C TYR A 4 -36.40 -31.99 3.80
N ASP A 5 -36.33 -32.70 2.67
CA ASP A 5 -36.70 -32.21 1.33
C ASP A 5 -38.19 -31.82 1.23
N GLU A 6 -39.10 -32.51 1.93
CA GLU A 6 -40.53 -32.13 1.96
C GLU A 6 -40.78 -30.87 2.82
N VAL A 7 -39.95 -30.65 3.85
CA VAL A 7 -40.06 -29.47 4.73
C VAL A 7 -39.46 -28.24 4.05
N THR A 8 -38.49 -28.41 3.16
CA THR A 8 -37.84 -27.32 2.41
C THR A 8 -38.45 -27.04 1.04
N ALA A 9 -39.27 -27.95 0.47
CA ALA A 9 -39.97 -27.74 -0.79
C ALA A 9 -40.80 -26.43 -0.86
N PHE A 10 -41.23 -25.87 0.28
CA PHE A 10 -41.90 -24.57 0.36
C PHE A 10 -40.97 -23.37 0.07
N LEU A 11 -39.65 -23.52 0.19
CA LEU A 11 -38.66 -22.45 -0.03
C LEU A 11 -38.43 -22.14 -1.52
N GLY A 12 -38.93 -22.99 -2.42
CA GLY A 12 -38.97 -22.74 -3.87
C GLY A 12 -37.63 -22.96 -4.58
N GLU A 13 -37.72 -23.42 -5.83
CA GLU A 13 -36.58 -23.66 -6.72
C GLU A 13 -35.75 -22.39 -7.01
N TRP A 14 -34.57 -22.58 -7.59
CA TRP A 14 -33.56 -21.56 -7.91
C TRP A 14 -34.03 -20.48 -8.90
N GLY A 15 -34.90 -19.59 -8.42
CA GLY A 15 -35.59 -18.58 -9.20
C GLY A 15 -34.78 -17.30 -9.47
N PRO A 16 -35.31 -16.40 -10.31
CA PRO A 16 -34.64 -15.14 -10.68
C PRO A 16 -34.38 -14.21 -9.48
N PHE A 17 -35.25 -14.26 -8.46
CA PHE A 17 -35.09 -13.47 -7.24
C PHE A 17 -33.90 -13.94 -6.38
N GLN A 18 -33.72 -15.25 -6.22
CA GLN A 18 -32.55 -15.81 -5.52
C GLN A 18 -31.24 -15.49 -6.26
N ARG A 19 -31.25 -15.56 -7.60
CA ARG A 19 -30.12 -15.13 -8.44
C ARG A 19 -29.77 -13.67 -8.23
N LEU A 20 -30.77 -12.78 -8.24
CA LEU A 20 -30.57 -11.35 -8.02
C LEU A 20 -29.94 -11.07 -6.65
N ILE A 21 -30.44 -11.69 -5.58
CA ILE A 21 -29.88 -11.50 -4.24
C ILE A 21 -28.45 -12.03 -4.16
N PHE A 22 -28.16 -13.17 -4.78
CA PHE A 22 -26.80 -13.70 -4.86
C PHE A 22 -25.84 -12.71 -5.51
N PHE A 23 -26.23 -12.13 -6.66
CA PHE A 23 -25.43 -11.10 -7.32
C PHE A 23 -25.24 -9.85 -6.45
N LEU A 24 -26.30 -9.37 -5.80
CA LEU A 24 -26.22 -8.19 -4.91
C LEU A 24 -25.28 -8.42 -3.71
N LEU A 25 -25.35 -9.59 -3.07
CA LEU A 25 -24.46 -9.95 -1.96
C LEU A 25 -23.02 -10.15 -2.44
N SER A 26 -22.82 -10.67 -3.65
CA SER A 26 -21.48 -10.75 -4.24
C SER A 26 -20.89 -9.38 -4.54
N ALA A 27 -21.71 -8.43 -5.02
CA ALA A 27 -21.29 -7.08 -5.33
C ALA A 27 -20.90 -6.30 -4.07
N SER A 28 -21.54 -6.54 -2.92
CA SER A 28 -21.20 -5.87 -1.65
C SER A 28 -19.89 -6.34 -1.04
N ILE A 29 -19.35 -7.48 -1.49
CA ILE A 29 -18.07 -8.04 -1.01
C ILE A 29 -16.87 -7.56 -1.84
N ILE A 30 -17.07 -7.13 -3.08
CA ILE A 30 -15.98 -6.64 -3.95
C ILE A 30 -15.24 -5.44 -3.32
N PRO A 31 -15.92 -4.41 -2.79
CA PRO A 31 -15.25 -3.29 -2.12
C PRO A 31 -14.42 -3.76 -0.93
N ASN A 32 -14.82 -4.86 -0.28
CA ASN A 32 -14.14 -5.36 0.89
C ASN A 32 -12.72 -5.84 0.56
N GLY A 33 -12.59 -6.66 -0.49
CA GLY A 33 -11.29 -7.11 -0.99
C GLY A 33 -10.41 -5.94 -1.46
N PHE A 34 -11.03 -4.94 -2.10
CA PHE A 34 -10.30 -3.78 -2.61
C PHE A 34 -9.66 -2.95 -1.50
N THR A 35 -10.42 -2.57 -0.47
CA THR A 35 -9.89 -1.78 0.65
C THR A 35 -8.80 -2.54 1.43
N GLY A 36 -8.95 -3.85 1.59
CA GLY A 36 -7.95 -4.68 2.25
C GLY A 36 -6.62 -4.69 1.50
N LEU A 37 -6.65 -4.90 0.18
CA LEU A 37 -5.44 -4.92 -0.64
C LEU A 37 -4.83 -3.54 -0.85
N SER A 38 -5.64 -2.51 -1.10
CA SER A 38 -5.13 -1.15 -1.34
C SER A 38 -4.36 -0.63 -0.13
N SER A 39 -4.72 -1.03 1.09
CA SER A 39 -4.03 -0.61 2.31
C SER A 39 -2.55 -1.03 2.35
N VAL A 40 -2.20 -2.18 1.76
CA VAL A 40 -0.81 -2.65 1.68
C VAL A 40 0.05 -1.69 0.85
N PHE A 41 -0.48 -1.16 -0.25
CA PHE A 41 0.23 -0.20 -1.09
C PHE A 41 0.23 1.20 -0.49
N LEU A 42 -0.85 1.59 0.18
CA LEU A 42 -0.94 2.89 0.86
C LEU A 42 0.04 3.00 2.04
N ILE A 43 0.41 1.88 2.68
CA ILE A 43 1.34 1.83 3.83
C ILE A 43 2.75 1.41 3.37
N ALA A 44 2.99 1.24 2.07
CA ALA A 44 4.31 0.89 1.56
C ALA A 44 5.32 2.02 1.87
N THR A 45 6.52 1.60 2.27
CA THR A 45 7.67 2.47 2.53
C THR A 45 8.54 2.54 1.27
N PRO A 46 8.48 3.63 0.47
CA PRO A 46 9.39 3.79 -0.66
C PRO A 46 10.83 3.99 -0.18
N GLU A 47 11.78 3.81 -1.12
CA GLU A 47 13.15 4.20 -0.87
C GLU A 47 13.21 5.70 -0.55
N HIS A 48 13.91 6.02 0.52
CA HIS A 48 14.00 7.38 1.03
C HIS A 48 15.42 7.73 1.37
N ARG A 49 15.72 9.02 1.22
CA ARG A 49 16.99 9.63 1.58
C ARG A 49 16.73 10.89 2.39
N CYS A 50 17.75 11.32 3.10
CA CYS A 50 17.63 12.54 3.90
C CYS A 50 17.65 13.77 3.00
N ARG A 51 16.73 14.70 3.26
CA ARG A 51 16.66 15.94 2.50
C ARG A 51 17.86 16.81 2.83
N VAL A 52 18.50 17.36 1.80
CA VAL A 52 19.60 18.32 1.94
C VAL A 52 19.04 19.71 1.60
N PRO A 53 18.97 20.64 2.56
CA PRO A 53 18.49 21.99 2.29
C PRO A 53 19.43 22.76 1.36
N ASP A 54 18.87 23.50 0.41
CA ASP A 54 19.65 24.30 -0.54
C ASP A 54 20.37 25.49 0.10
N ALA A 55 19.92 25.90 1.29
CA ALA A 55 20.57 26.94 2.08
C ALA A 55 22.01 26.61 2.49
N ALA A 56 22.40 25.32 2.46
CA ALA A 56 23.72 24.88 2.90
C ALA A 56 24.84 25.08 1.84
N ASN A 57 24.52 25.59 0.62
CA ASN A 57 25.49 26.00 -0.42
C ASN A 57 26.68 25.04 -0.62
N LEU A 58 26.42 23.72 -0.62
CA LEU A 58 27.46 22.71 -0.77
C LEU A 58 27.92 22.56 -2.22
N SER A 59 29.20 22.22 -2.40
CA SER A 59 29.72 21.73 -3.68
C SER A 59 28.95 20.48 -4.15
N SER A 60 28.85 20.29 -5.47
CA SER A 60 28.17 19.13 -6.07
C SER A 60 28.75 17.79 -5.62
N ALA A 61 30.07 17.75 -5.38
CA ALA A 61 30.75 16.58 -4.83
C ALA A 61 30.22 16.23 -3.43
N TRP A 62 30.15 17.20 -2.53
CA TRP A 62 29.63 16.97 -1.18
C TRP A 62 28.14 16.62 -1.17
N ARG A 63 27.34 17.22 -2.05
CA ARG A 63 25.91 16.93 -2.17
C ARG A 63 25.62 15.47 -2.54
N ASN A 64 26.48 14.83 -3.33
CA ASN A 64 26.34 13.40 -3.65
C ASN A 64 26.85 12.47 -2.54
N HIS A 65 27.71 12.96 -1.63
CA HIS A 65 28.33 12.18 -0.55
C HIS A 65 27.81 12.55 0.85
N THR A 66 26.66 13.23 0.95
CA THR A 66 26.06 13.60 2.26
C THR A 66 25.58 12.40 3.07
N VAL A 67 25.27 11.28 2.41
CA VAL A 67 24.69 10.09 3.03
C VAL A 67 25.75 8.99 3.11
N PRO A 68 26.01 8.41 4.30
CA PRO A 68 26.96 7.31 4.44
C PRO A 68 26.48 6.07 3.68
N LEU A 69 27.42 5.32 3.11
CA LEU A 69 27.15 4.03 2.46
C LEU A 69 27.22 2.90 3.51
N ARG A 70 26.30 1.94 3.40
CA ARG A 70 26.27 0.73 4.21
C ARG A 70 26.42 -0.48 3.30
N LEU A 71 27.27 -1.43 3.68
CA LEU A 71 27.29 -2.73 3.03
C LEU A 71 26.01 -3.51 3.39
N ARG A 72 25.19 -3.81 2.39
CA ARG A 72 24.05 -4.72 2.48
C ARG A 72 24.22 -5.79 1.41
N ASP A 73 24.33 -7.05 1.84
CA ASP A 73 24.52 -8.21 0.95
C ASP A 73 25.67 -8.06 -0.07
N GLY A 74 26.80 -7.49 0.37
CA GLY A 74 27.99 -7.28 -0.46
C GLY A 74 27.88 -6.12 -1.46
N ARG A 75 26.80 -5.34 -1.43
CA ARG A 75 26.63 -4.10 -2.21
C ARG A 75 26.62 -2.89 -1.29
N GLU A 76 27.28 -1.82 -1.69
CA GLU A 76 27.23 -0.54 -0.99
C GLU A 76 25.93 0.17 -1.34
N VAL A 77 25.06 0.34 -0.33
CA VAL A 77 23.78 1.06 -0.47
C VAL A 77 23.76 2.28 0.46
N PRO A 78 23.21 3.42 0.02
CA PRO A 78 23.12 4.61 0.86
C PRO A 78 22.25 4.38 2.11
N HIS A 79 22.66 4.94 3.24
CA HIS A 79 21.96 4.82 4.50
C HIS A 79 20.71 5.71 4.55
N SER A 80 19.52 5.13 4.55
CA SER A 80 18.26 5.88 4.42
C SER A 80 17.91 6.81 5.60
N CYS A 81 18.44 6.52 6.81
CA CYS A 81 17.98 7.14 8.05
C CYS A 81 18.99 8.04 8.77
N ARG A 82 20.20 8.18 8.23
CA ARG A 82 21.26 8.99 8.83
C ARG A 82 22.03 9.69 7.73
N ARG A 83 22.55 10.86 8.08
CA ARG A 83 23.42 11.65 7.22
C ARG A 83 24.63 12.12 8.02
N TYR A 84 25.69 12.53 7.35
CA TYR A 84 26.78 13.23 8.03
C TYR A 84 26.31 14.60 8.51
N ARG A 85 26.89 15.11 9.60
CA ARG A 85 26.52 16.42 10.15
C ARG A 85 26.74 17.54 9.13
N LEU A 86 25.66 18.21 8.71
CA LEU A 86 25.74 19.23 7.66
C LEU A 86 26.65 20.41 8.01
N ALA A 87 26.68 20.82 9.28
CA ALA A 87 27.55 21.92 9.73
C ALA A 87 29.04 21.62 9.48
N THR A 88 29.45 20.36 9.70
CA THR A 88 30.82 19.92 9.48
C THR A 88 31.14 19.88 7.99
N ILE A 89 30.23 19.33 7.18
CA ILE A 89 30.40 19.22 5.73
C ILE A 89 30.44 20.60 5.06
N ALA A 90 29.58 21.53 5.50
CA ALA A 90 29.54 22.89 4.96
C ALA A 90 30.87 23.63 5.17
N ASN A 91 31.53 23.42 6.32
CA ASN A 91 32.85 23.99 6.60
C ASN A 91 33.93 23.41 5.66
N PHE A 92 33.96 22.08 5.49
CA PHE A 92 34.89 21.45 4.54
C PHE A 92 34.64 21.86 3.08
N SER A 93 33.36 22.01 2.69
CA SER A 93 32.99 22.53 1.37
C SER A 93 33.43 23.99 1.18
N ALA A 94 33.35 24.83 2.22
CA ALA A 94 33.82 26.21 2.17
C ALA A 94 35.35 26.31 2.07
N LEU A 95 36.06 25.34 2.65
CA LEU A 95 37.51 25.17 2.51
C LEU A 95 37.92 24.57 1.15
N GLY A 96 36.96 24.14 0.33
CA GLY A 96 37.22 23.56 -1.00
C GLY A 96 37.80 22.14 -0.98
N LEU A 97 37.68 21.42 0.15
CA LEU A 97 38.18 20.05 0.28
C LEU A 97 37.23 19.05 -0.39
N GLU A 98 37.77 18.03 -1.06
CA GLU A 98 36.97 17.01 -1.76
C GLU A 98 36.70 15.77 -0.87
N PRO A 99 35.48 15.21 -0.91
CA PRO A 99 35.14 14.00 -0.14
C PRO A 99 35.92 12.79 -0.63
N GLY A 100 36.46 11.96 0.28
CA GLY A 100 37.18 10.73 -0.03
C GLY A 100 38.64 10.92 -0.50
N ARG A 101 39.01 12.13 -0.92
CA ARG A 101 40.39 12.49 -1.26
C ARG A 101 41.08 13.22 -0.11
N ASP A 102 40.48 14.31 0.35
CA ASP A 102 41.04 15.18 1.38
C ASP A 102 40.42 14.92 2.76
N VAL A 103 39.19 14.38 2.78
CA VAL A 103 38.43 14.08 3.99
C VAL A 103 37.98 12.62 3.98
N ASP A 104 38.40 11.87 5.00
CA ASP A 104 37.95 10.49 5.23
C ASP A 104 36.50 10.49 5.77
N LEU A 105 35.58 10.00 4.94
CA LEU A 105 34.15 9.93 5.25
C LEU A 105 33.85 8.99 6.43
N GLY A 106 34.73 8.02 6.71
CA GLY A 106 34.54 7.07 7.82
C GLY A 106 34.62 7.73 9.21
N GLN A 107 35.27 8.88 9.32
CA GLN A 107 35.53 9.58 10.58
C GLN A 107 34.51 10.70 10.87
N LEU A 108 33.62 10.99 9.93
CA LEU A 108 32.65 12.06 10.07
C LEU A 108 31.53 11.66 11.03
N GLU A 109 31.17 12.58 11.93
CA GLU A 109 30.04 12.40 12.82
C GLU A 109 28.71 12.35 12.05
N GLN A 110 27.86 11.40 12.44
CA GLN A 110 26.56 11.15 11.83
C GLN A 110 25.45 11.76 12.70
N GLU A 111 24.41 12.28 12.05
CA GLU A 111 23.19 12.81 12.67
C GLU A 111 21.93 12.17 12.07
N SER A 112 20.82 12.24 12.81
CA SER A 112 19.49 11.95 12.28
C SER A 112 19.04 13.06 11.33
N CYS A 113 18.06 12.76 10.49
CA CYS A 113 17.67 13.64 9.41
C CYS A 113 16.65 14.65 9.90
N LEU A 114 17.15 15.83 10.30
CA LEU A 114 16.36 16.91 10.91
C LEU A 114 15.58 17.74 9.88
N ASP A 115 16.07 17.84 8.65
CA ASP A 115 15.49 18.68 7.59
C ASP A 115 14.42 17.94 6.74
N GLY A 116 13.93 16.80 7.25
CA GLY A 116 12.97 15.94 6.58
C GLY A 116 13.58 14.95 5.58
N TRP A 117 12.71 14.33 4.79
CA TRP A 117 13.04 13.23 3.89
C TRP A 117 12.64 13.54 2.45
N GLU A 118 13.37 12.92 1.53
CA GLU A 118 13.07 12.90 0.12
C GLU A 118 12.82 11.45 -0.29
N PHE A 119 11.64 11.18 -0.83
CA PHE A 119 11.18 9.85 -1.21
C PHE A 119 11.34 9.67 -2.72
N SER A 120 11.79 8.49 -3.16
CA SER A 120 11.75 8.13 -4.58
C SER A 120 10.29 7.99 -5.03
N GLN A 121 9.97 8.58 -6.18
CA GLN A 121 8.66 8.52 -6.82
C GLN A 121 8.60 7.50 -7.97
N ASP A 122 9.59 6.61 -8.09
CA ASP A 122 9.70 5.66 -9.20
C ASP A 122 8.57 4.62 -9.19
N VAL A 123 8.11 4.25 -7.98
CA VAL A 123 7.08 3.21 -7.77
C VAL A 123 5.79 3.78 -7.19
N TYR A 124 5.89 4.76 -6.29
CA TYR A 124 4.75 5.32 -5.56
C TYR A 124 4.77 6.85 -5.62
N LEU A 125 3.66 7.47 -6.02
CA LEU A 125 3.53 8.94 -6.04
C LEU A 125 3.38 9.50 -4.62
N SER A 126 2.47 8.91 -3.85
CA SER A 126 2.17 9.32 -2.48
C SER A 126 1.65 8.13 -1.69
N THR A 127 2.22 7.90 -0.51
CA THR A 127 1.76 6.92 0.48
C THR A 127 1.54 7.60 1.83
N ILE A 128 0.80 6.93 2.72
CA ILE A 128 0.57 7.35 4.11
C ILE A 128 1.91 7.62 4.81
N VAL A 129 2.92 6.80 4.50
CA VAL A 129 4.28 6.95 5.03
C VAL A 129 4.92 8.25 4.54
N THR A 130 4.80 8.57 3.25
CA THR A 130 5.41 9.78 2.67
C THR A 130 4.70 11.07 3.11
N GLU A 131 3.38 11.02 3.34
CA GLU A 131 2.59 12.20 3.70
C GLU A 131 2.86 12.64 5.15
N TRP A 132 2.99 11.68 6.06
CA TRP A 132 3.26 11.94 7.48
C TRP A 132 4.70 11.65 7.90
N ASN A 133 5.61 11.39 6.96
CA ASN A 133 7.03 11.10 7.19
C ASN A 133 7.28 10.00 8.24
N LEU A 134 6.58 8.87 8.13
CA LEU A 134 6.59 7.78 9.10
C LEU A 134 7.78 6.82 8.86
N VAL A 135 9.00 7.34 8.86
CA VAL A 135 10.22 6.59 8.58
C VAL A 135 11.23 6.68 9.72
N CYS A 136 12.17 5.72 9.76
CA CYS A 136 13.29 5.68 10.70
C CYS A 136 12.84 5.56 12.17
N GLU A 137 12.80 6.66 12.93
CA GLU A 137 12.36 6.63 14.34
C GLU A 137 10.87 6.31 14.47
N ASP A 138 10.08 6.62 13.44
CA ASP A 138 8.65 6.42 13.37
C ASP A 138 8.24 5.23 12.48
N ASP A 139 9.19 4.37 12.10
CA ASP A 139 8.96 3.21 11.25
C ASP A 139 7.93 2.21 11.85
N TRP A 140 7.87 2.13 13.17
CA TRP A 140 6.94 1.28 13.93
C TRP A 140 5.47 1.67 13.76
N LYS A 141 5.16 2.91 13.34
CA LYS A 141 3.78 3.39 13.15
C LYS A 141 3.09 2.75 11.94
N ALA A 142 3.84 2.42 10.89
CA ALA A 142 3.32 1.72 9.72
C ALA A 142 2.78 0.30 10.04
N PRO A 143 3.55 -0.62 10.65
CA PRO A 143 3.03 -1.93 11.05
C PRO A 143 2.01 -1.84 12.19
N LEU A 144 2.11 -0.83 13.07
CA LEU A 144 1.07 -0.57 14.07
C LEU A 144 -0.29 -0.29 13.42
N THR A 145 -0.33 0.50 12.35
CA THR A 145 -1.58 0.83 11.64
C THR A 145 -2.29 -0.42 11.13
N ILE A 146 -1.54 -1.36 10.54
CA ILE A 146 -2.06 -2.65 10.09
C ILE A 146 -2.53 -3.50 11.28
N SER A 147 -1.77 -3.49 12.38
CA SER A 147 -2.13 -4.25 13.59
C SER A 147 -3.44 -3.72 14.21
N LEU A 148 -3.60 -2.40 14.29
CA LEU A 148 -4.82 -1.75 14.76
C LEU A 148 -6.01 -2.04 13.83
N PHE A 149 -5.80 -2.10 12.52
CA PHE A 149 -6.83 -2.54 11.59
C PHE A 149 -7.34 -3.94 11.93
N PHE A 150 -6.46 -4.90 12.22
CA PHE A 150 -6.87 -6.24 12.65
C PHE A 150 -7.57 -6.24 14.02
N VAL A 151 -7.20 -5.34 14.94
CA VAL A 151 -7.97 -5.15 16.19
C VAL A 151 -9.40 -4.68 15.88
N GLY A 152 -9.57 -3.75 14.94
CA GLY A 152 -10.89 -3.33 14.45
C GLY A 152 -11.68 -4.49 13.85
N VAL A 153 -11.03 -5.35 13.05
CA VAL A 153 -11.63 -6.58 12.51
C VAL A 153 -12.04 -7.55 13.62
N LEU A 154 -11.23 -7.74 14.66
CA LEU A 154 -11.60 -8.60 15.80
C LEU A 154 -12.84 -8.04 16.52
N LEU A 155 -12.85 -6.76 16.85
CA LEU A 155 -13.99 -6.11 17.51
C LEU A 155 -15.25 -6.17 16.63
N GLY A 156 -15.11 -5.97 15.32
CA GLY A 156 -16.22 -6.04 14.37
C GLY A 156 -16.85 -7.42 14.32
N SER A 157 -16.05 -8.49 14.34
CA SER A 157 -16.57 -9.86 14.37
C SER A 157 -17.40 -10.13 15.63
N PHE A 158 -16.95 -9.66 16.80
CA PHE A 158 -17.66 -9.86 18.06
C PHE A 158 -18.98 -9.08 18.10
N ILE A 159 -18.93 -7.80 17.72
CA ILE A 159 -20.08 -6.90 17.75
C ILE A 159 -21.13 -7.32 16.71
N SER A 160 -20.70 -7.61 15.47
CA SER A 160 -21.63 -8.01 14.41
C SER A 160 -22.34 -9.32 14.69
N GLY A 161 -21.69 -10.29 15.34
CA GLY A 161 -22.34 -11.53 15.77
C GLY A 161 -23.51 -11.26 16.71
N GLN A 162 -23.26 -10.48 17.78
CA GLN A 162 -24.29 -10.14 18.75
C GLN A 162 -25.43 -9.30 18.15
N LEU A 163 -25.10 -8.31 17.29
CA LEU A 163 -26.10 -7.49 16.62
C LEU A 163 -26.93 -8.29 15.62
N SER A 164 -26.31 -9.21 14.89
CA SER A 164 -26.97 -10.09 13.90
C SER A 164 -28.11 -10.88 14.54
N ASP A 165 -27.86 -11.39 15.74
CA ASP A 165 -28.80 -12.26 16.44
C ASP A 165 -29.97 -11.47 17.05
N ARG A 166 -29.78 -10.18 17.37
CA ARG A 166 -30.82 -9.33 17.98
C ARG A 166 -31.65 -8.51 16.99
N PHE A 167 -31.00 -7.90 15.99
CA PHE A 167 -31.64 -6.94 15.07
C PHE A 167 -31.95 -7.53 13.69
N GLY A 168 -31.57 -8.80 13.46
CA GLY A 168 -31.72 -9.49 12.19
C GLY A 168 -30.57 -9.20 11.22
N ARG A 169 -30.15 -10.25 10.51
CA ARG A 169 -28.95 -10.26 9.66
C ARG A 169 -28.99 -9.23 8.52
N LYS A 170 -30.17 -9.00 7.94
CA LYS A 170 -30.36 -8.04 6.82
C LYS A 170 -30.09 -6.59 7.26
N ASN A 171 -30.60 -6.19 8.43
CA ASN A 171 -30.45 -4.82 8.92
C ASN A 171 -28.99 -4.54 9.27
N VAL A 172 -28.31 -5.49 9.91
CA VAL A 172 -26.89 -5.37 10.24
C VAL A 172 -26.04 -5.17 8.99
N LEU A 173 -26.34 -5.89 7.89
CA LEU A 173 -25.63 -5.72 6.62
C LEU A 173 -25.74 -4.30 6.06
N PHE A 174 -26.94 -3.71 6.05
CA PHE A 174 -27.09 -2.33 5.54
C PHE A 174 -26.45 -1.29 6.46
N VAL A 175 -26.53 -1.48 7.78
CA VAL A 175 -25.91 -0.57 8.75
C VAL A 175 -24.39 -0.60 8.65
N THR A 176 -23.78 -1.78 8.57
CA THR A 176 -22.31 -1.92 8.50
C THR A 176 -21.77 -1.45 7.16
N MET A 177 -22.52 -1.64 6.06
CA MET A 177 -22.20 -1.09 4.76
C MET A 177 -22.22 0.44 4.76
N GLY A 178 -23.28 1.06 5.31
CA GLY A 178 -23.36 2.51 5.43
C GLY A 178 -22.25 3.09 6.33
N MET A 179 -21.97 2.42 7.45
CA MET A 179 -20.88 2.75 8.36
C MET A 179 -19.52 2.70 7.66
N GLN A 180 -19.24 1.62 6.93
CA GLN A 180 -17.99 1.43 6.18
C GLN A 180 -17.82 2.54 5.14
N THR A 181 -18.83 2.76 4.27
CA THR A 181 -18.75 3.80 3.23
C THR A 181 -18.59 5.19 3.81
N GLY A 182 -19.32 5.51 4.89
CA GLY A 182 -19.21 6.78 5.59
C GLY A 182 -17.81 7.01 6.14
N PHE A 183 -17.27 6.07 6.91
CA PHE A 183 -15.94 6.22 7.49
C PHE A 183 -14.82 6.22 6.45
N SER A 184 -14.94 5.42 5.37
CA SER A 184 -13.98 5.48 4.26
C SER A 184 -13.98 6.84 3.55
N PHE A 185 -15.15 7.47 3.41
CA PHE A 185 -15.21 8.83 2.86
C PHE A 185 -14.58 9.86 3.81
N LEU A 186 -14.81 9.72 5.12
CA LEU A 186 -14.19 10.58 6.14
C LEU A 186 -12.66 10.47 6.16
N GLN A 187 -12.08 9.31 5.81
CA GLN A 187 -10.62 9.12 5.75
C GLN A 187 -9.94 10.05 4.74
N ILE A 188 -10.61 10.39 3.64
CA ILE A 188 -10.07 11.27 2.61
C ILE A 188 -9.78 12.67 3.16
N PHE A 189 -10.55 13.10 4.18
CA PHE A 189 -10.37 14.40 4.83
C PHE A 189 -9.43 14.36 6.04
N SER A 190 -8.82 13.20 6.32
CA SER A 190 -7.90 13.09 7.44
C SER A 190 -6.65 13.96 7.21
N LYS A 191 -6.30 14.76 8.23
CA LYS A 191 -5.12 15.63 8.22
C LYS A 191 -4.02 15.13 9.16
N ASN A 192 -4.42 14.40 10.19
CA ASN A 192 -3.53 13.85 11.22
C ASN A 192 -3.48 12.33 11.11
N PHE A 193 -2.30 11.78 11.34
CA PHE A 193 -2.08 10.33 11.38
C PHE A 193 -3.03 9.62 12.35
N GLU A 194 -3.19 10.15 13.58
CA GLU A 194 -4.08 9.55 14.59
C GLU A 194 -5.54 9.47 14.13
N MET A 195 -6.03 10.52 13.46
CA MET A 195 -7.40 10.54 12.92
C MET A 195 -7.56 9.49 11.82
N PHE A 196 -6.56 9.36 10.95
CA PHE A 196 -6.55 8.34 9.91
C PHE A 196 -6.62 6.93 10.52
N VAL A 197 -5.77 6.63 11.51
CA VAL A 197 -5.71 5.33 12.18
C VAL A 197 -7.05 4.99 12.84
N VAL A 198 -7.65 5.91 13.60
CA VAL A 198 -8.94 5.67 14.26
C VAL A 198 -10.05 5.36 13.24
N LEU A 199 -10.12 6.14 12.16
CA LEU A 199 -11.07 5.87 11.07
C LEU A 199 -10.79 4.53 10.40
N PHE A 200 -9.52 4.15 10.26
CA PHE A 200 -9.10 2.88 9.65
C PHE A 200 -9.50 1.66 10.49
N VAL A 201 -9.45 1.77 11.82
CA VAL A 201 -10.00 0.75 12.74
C VAL A 201 -11.52 0.63 12.55
N LEU A 202 -12.25 1.74 12.45
CA LEU A 202 -13.70 1.73 12.26
C LEU A 202 -14.12 1.15 10.90
N VAL A 203 -13.35 1.44 9.84
CA VAL A 203 -13.55 0.81 8.52
C VAL A 203 -13.29 -0.69 8.59
N GLY A 204 -12.22 -1.14 9.28
CA GLY A 204 -11.93 -2.55 9.52
C GLY A 204 -13.02 -3.29 10.30
N MET A 205 -13.65 -2.60 11.25
CA MET A 205 -14.80 -3.11 11.99
C MET A 205 -16.04 -3.31 11.09
N GLY A 206 -16.35 -2.34 10.21
CA GLY A 206 -17.46 -2.45 9.26
C GLY A 206 -17.24 -3.54 8.20
N GLN A 207 -16.00 -3.63 7.70
CA GLN A 207 -15.50 -4.59 6.73
C GLN A 207 -15.85 -6.05 7.07
N ILE A 208 -15.36 -6.53 8.22
CA ILE A 208 -15.57 -7.91 8.64
C ILE A 208 -17.04 -8.21 8.91
N SER A 209 -17.76 -7.23 9.45
CA SER A 209 -19.17 -7.34 9.79
C SER A 209 -20.02 -7.53 8.52
N ASN A 210 -19.71 -6.75 7.48
CA ASN A 210 -20.33 -6.89 6.16
C ASN A 210 -19.97 -8.24 5.52
N TYR A 211 -18.70 -8.66 5.57
CA TYR A 211 -18.27 -9.96 5.04
C TYR A 211 -19.00 -11.14 5.71
N VAL A 212 -19.03 -11.18 7.04
CA VAL A 212 -19.68 -12.27 7.81
C VAL A 212 -21.19 -12.28 7.56
N ALA A 213 -21.85 -11.12 7.60
CA ALA A 213 -23.29 -11.04 7.34
C ALA A 213 -23.66 -11.49 5.92
N ALA A 214 -22.89 -11.06 4.91
CA ALA A 214 -23.10 -11.45 3.53
C ALA A 214 -22.83 -12.96 3.30
N PHE A 215 -21.79 -13.51 3.94
CA PHE A 215 -21.49 -14.94 3.88
C PHE A 215 -22.65 -15.77 4.45
N VAL A 216 -23.13 -15.42 5.64
CA VAL A 216 -24.21 -16.13 6.33
C VAL A 216 -25.53 -16.02 5.57
N LEU A 217 -25.89 -14.84 5.06
CA LEU A 217 -27.09 -14.67 4.22
C LEU A 217 -26.98 -15.47 2.92
N GLY A 218 -25.79 -15.49 2.30
CA GLY A 218 -25.52 -16.31 1.12
C GLY A 218 -25.70 -17.81 1.40
N MET A 219 -25.29 -18.29 2.57
CA MET A 219 -25.50 -19.68 2.98
C MET A 219 -26.98 -19.99 3.23
N ALA A 220 -27.72 -19.09 3.88
CA ALA A 220 -29.12 -19.29 4.23
C ALA A 220 -30.04 -19.37 3.00
N ILE A 221 -29.73 -18.65 1.93
CA ILE A 221 -30.49 -18.68 0.66
C ILE A 221 -30.24 -19.99 -0.11
N ARG A 222 -29.14 -20.69 0.17
CA ARG A 222 -28.66 -21.84 -0.62
C ARG A 222 -28.98 -23.21 -0.02
N LEU A 223 -29.90 -23.29 0.94
CA LEU A 223 -30.15 -24.54 1.68
C LEU A 223 -30.82 -25.66 0.87
N GLU A 224 -31.18 -25.48 -0.40
CA GLU A 224 -31.79 -26.54 -1.22
C GLU A 224 -30.79 -27.43 -1.98
N ASP A 225 -29.54 -26.99 -2.23
CA ASP A 225 -28.61 -27.80 -3.04
C ASP A 225 -27.30 -28.10 -2.31
N ARG A 226 -27.12 -29.38 -1.97
CA ARG A 226 -25.91 -30.03 -1.44
C ARG A 226 -24.77 -30.01 -2.47
N ASN A 227 -24.34 -28.84 -2.94
CA ASN A 227 -23.18 -28.67 -3.81
C ASN A 227 -22.13 -27.75 -3.16
N SER A 228 -21.13 -28.38 -2.55
CA SER A 228 -19.89 -27.80 -2.01
C SER A 228 -19.23 -26.74 -2.92
N TRP A 229 -19.39 -26.89 -4.24
CA TRP A 229 -18.92 -25.97 -5.28
C TRP A 229 -19.46 -24.53 -5.17
N GLN A 230 -20.63 -24.32 -4.56
CA GLN A 230 -21.25 -22.99 -4.47
C GLN A 230 -20.75 -22.14 -3.27
N VAL A 231 -20.39 -22.79 -2.15
CA VAL A 231 -19.70 -22.14 -1.02
C VAL A 231 -18.25 -21.85 -1.39
N SER A 232 -17.64 -22.80 -2.13
CA SER A 232 -16.32 -22.62 -2.73
C SER A 232 -16.32 -21.44 -3.70
N SER A 233 -17.35 -21.26 -4.55
CA SER A 233 -17.42 -20.09 -5.45
C SER A 233 -17.57 -18.75 -4.74
N TYR A 234 -18.16 -18.69 -3.53
CA TYR A 234 -18.26 -17.45 -2.76
C TYR A 234 -16.91 -17.02 -2.15
N ASN A 235 -16.16 -17.97 -1.58
CA ASN A 235 -14.76 -17.76 -1.19
C ASN A 235 -13.87 -17.50 -2.42
N ILE A 236 -14.11 -18.20 -3.55
CA ILE A 236 -13.41 -17.96 -4.81
C ILE A 236 -13.76 -16.59 -5.39
N LEU A 237 -14.97 -16.02 -5.21
CA LEU A 237 -15.30 -14.67 -5.67
C LEU A 237 -14.62 -13.60 -4.81
N TYR A 238 -14.51 -13.83 -3.49
CA TYR A 238 -13.68 -13.00 -2.61
C TYR A 238 -12.19 -13.11 -2.98
N VAL A 239 -11.68 -14.33 -3.12
CA VAL A 239 -10.29 -14.60 -3.53
C VAL A 239 -10.03 -14.16 -4.98
N ARG A 240 -11.03 -14.18 -5.88
CA ARG A 240 -10.92 -13.72 -7.27
C ARG A 240 -11.06 -12.23 -7.40
N SER A 241 -11.84 -11.53 -6.59
CA SER A 241 -11.79 -10.06 -6.55
C SER A 241 -10.42 -9.59 -6.03
N VAL A 242 -9.88 -10.28 -5.03
CA VAL A 242 -8.48 -10.12 -4.57
C VAL A 242 -7.47 -10.45 -5.69
N HIS A 243 -7.65 -11.57 -6.42
CA HIS A 243 -6.76 -11.96 -7.51
C HIS A 243 -6.86 -11.05 -8.74
N ILE A 244 -8.06 -10.64 -9.15
CA ILE A 244 -8.29 -9.74 -10.29
C ILE A 244 -7.66 -8.39 -9.99
N LEU A 245 -7.77 -7.90 -8.76
CA LEU A 245 -7.07 -6.68 -8.36
C LEU A 245 -5.56 -6.90 -8.26
N CYS A 246 -5.08 -8.03 -7.73
CA CYS A 246 -3.66 -8.37 -7.77
C CYS A 246 -3.12 -8.45 -9.20
N ILE A 247 -3.89 -8.98 -10.16
CA ILE A 247 -3.53 -9.01 -11.59
C ILE A 247 -3.56 -7.61 -12.18
N TRP A 248 -4.54 -6.78 -11.82
CA TRP A 248 -4.60 -5.37 -12.23
C TRP A 248 -3.44 -4.56 -11.66
N LEU A 249 -3.06 -4.79 -10.41
CA LEU A 249 -1.95 -4.15 -9.70
C LEU A 249 -0.60 -4.70 -10.14
N HIS A 250 -0.46 -6.00 -10.42
CA HIS A 250 0.71 -6.53 -11.10
C HIS A 250 0.81 -6.00 -12.52
N GLY A 251 -0.30 -5.87 -13.24
CA GLY A 251 -0.34 -5.25 -14.56
C GLY A 251 0.12 -3.79 -14.50
N ALA A 252 -0.43 -3.01 -13.57
CA ALA A 252 -0.04 -1.63 -13.33
C ALA A 252 1.41 -1.50 -12.86
N ALA A 253 1.87 -2.35 -11.93
CA ALA A 253 3.25 -2.38 -11.45
C ALA A 253 4.22 -2.88 -12.52
N THR A 254 3.83 -3.81 -13.40
CA THR A 254 4.67 -4.26 -14.52
C THR A 254 4.78 -3.18 -15.58
N VAL A 255 3.69 -2.45 -15.85
CA VAL A 255 3.71 -1.27 -16.73
C VAL A 255 4.56 -0.15 -16.13
N CYS A 256 4.43 0.12 -14.83
CA CYS A 256 5.25 1.11 -14.11
C CYS A 256 6.71 0.69 -13.97
N LEU A 257 7.04 -0.60 -13.84
CA LEU A 257 8.42 -1.10 -13.78
C LEU A 257 9.07 -1.24 -15.16
N LEU A 258 8.29 -1.45 -16.22
CA LEU A 258 8.80 -1.39 -17.60
C LEU A 258 9.13 0.05 -18.02
N HIS A 259 8.45 1.06 -17.48
CA HIS A 259 8.68 2.45 -17.87
C HIS A 259 10.11 2.97 -17.53
N PRO A 260 10.67 2.80 -16.32
CA PRO A 260 12.06 3.18 -16.03
C PRO A 260 13.07 2.25 -16.71
N ARG A 261 12.77 0.94 -16.86
CA ARG A 261 13.66 0.01 -17.58
C ARG A 261 13.70 0.27 -19.09
N LEU A 262 12.64 0.80 -19.69
CA LEU A 262 12.64 1.27 -21.08
C LEU A 262 13.37 2.61 -21.22
N ALA A 263 13.35 3.47 -20.19
CA ALA A 263 14.16 4.70 -20.16
C ALA A 263 15.67 4.38 -20.05
N ASP A 264 16.06 3.41 -19.21
CA ASP A 264 17.44 2.94 -19.10
C ASP A 264 17.89 2.17 -20.36
N ALA A 265 16.99 1.41 -20.99
CA ALA A 265 17.28 0.74 -22.27
C ALA A 265 17.33 1.70 -23.46
N ALA A 266 16.64 2.85 -23.40
CA ALA A 266 16.74 3.92 -24.39
C ALA A 266 17.99 4.79 -24.19
N GLY A 267 18.41 5.04 -22.94
CA GLY A 267 19.65 5.76 -22.63
C GLY A 267 20.93 4.95 -22.85
N GLY A 268 20.86 3.63 -22.80
CA GLY A 268 22.00 2.73 -23.08
C GLY A 268 22.25 2.44 -24.56
N ALA A 269 21.42 2.94 -25.48
CA ALA A 269 21.56 2.71 -26.92
C ALA A 269 22.29 3.84 -27.66
N ASP A 270 22.45 5.04 -27.06
CA ASP A 270 23.10 6.19 -27.71
C ASP A 270 24.63 6.27 -27.46
N ASP A 271 25.18 5.53 -26.50
CA ASP A 271 26.64 5.57 -26.20
C ASP A 271 27.48 4.50 -26.94
N ALA A 272 26.88 3.72 -27.84
CA ALA A 272 27.58 2.69 -28.63
C ALA A 272 27.66 2.99 -30.15
N GLY A 273 27.39 4.22 -30.58
CA GLY A 273 27.26 4.59 -32.00
C GLY A 273 28.09 5.80 -32.49
N GLY A 274 29.10 6.25 -31.73
CA GLY A 274 29.79 7.52 -31.98
C GLY A 274 31.30 7.45 -32.20
N ALA A 275 31.87 6.30 -32.55
CA ALA A 275 33.30 6.17 -32.88
C ALA A 275 33.49 5.73 -34.34
N MET A 276 33.21 6.61 -35.31
CA MET A 276 33.86 6.64 -36.64
C MET A 276 33.20 7.69 -37.55
N ARG A 277 33.85 8.86 -37.68
CA ARG A 277 33.92 9.72 -38.88
C ARG A 277 34.71 10.95 -38.45
N GLY A 278 35.95 11.14 -38.87
CA GLY A 278 36.39 11.10 -40.26
C GLY A 278 36.51 12.55 -40.73
N THR A 279 37.72 13.06 -40.60
CA THR A 279 38.29 14.34 -41.06
C THR A 279 37.63 14.88 -42.34
N LEU A 280 37.18 16.15 -42.33
CA LEU A 280 37.16 16.95 -43.56
C LEU A 280 37.31 18.43 -43.23
N VAL A 281 38.50 18.94 -43.55
CA VAL A 281 38.90 20.33 -43.57
C VAL A 281 38.20 21.01 -44.74
N VAL A 282 37.55 22.16 -44.49
CA VAL A 282 37.27 23.16 -45.52
C VAL A 282 37.47 24.55 -44.91
N HIS A 283 38.57 25.20 -45.28
CA HIS A 283 38.65 26.65 -45.34
C HIS A 283 38.68 27.06 -46.82
N PRO A 284 38.23 28.29 -47.14
CA PRO A 284 37.56 28.66 -48.40
C PRO A 284 38.41 28.55 -49.67
#